data_AF-A0A817IM25-F1
#
_entry.id   AF-A0A817IM25-F1
#
_cell.length_a   1.000
_cell.length_b   1.000
_cell.length_c   1.000
_cell.angle_alpha   90.00
_cell.angle_beta   90.00
_cell.angle_gamma   90.00
#
_symmetry.space_group_name_H-M   'P 1'
#
loop_
_entity.id
_entity.type
_entity.pdbx_description
1 polymer ?
#
loop_
_entity_poly.entity_id
_entity_poly.type
_entity_poly.pdbx_seq_one_letter_code
_entity_poly.pdbx_strand_id
1 'polypeptide(L)'
;MTINKYLEHSSNKGLNDSQLKTCIYLINNQNDNVELKIEALHSILLTTLKDQNIPEFIIESLIENINKYSQILAYFVTATLEVISQRQSISNMNQLCLKLLDDCILNEESYISFGRNLLDNSDCPSISSIVAKIFVNSLKNNLKLSEQTLEYLIQALDSNDKQTQILSAKSLYLAREKHDFHNDLLIKLKDYVANEIPDVSVYSTVVYVQNLAKLSSTEEPIKQC
;
A
#
# COMPACT_ATOMS: atom_id res chain seq x y z
N MET A 1 -30.68 2.64 22.39
CA MET A 1 -29.60 3.64 22.58
C MET A 1 -28.85 3.70 21.25
N THR A 2 -29.15 4.70 20.43
CA THR A 2 -28.61 4.81 19.06
C THR A 2 -27.13 5.20 19.12
N ILE A 3 -26.29 4.49 18.35
CA ILE A 3 -24.84 4.70 18.21
C ILE A 3 -24.46 6.18 18.02
N ASN A 4 -25.34 6.99 17.40
CA ASN A 4 -25.18 8.44 17.26
C ASN A 4 -24.84 9.16 18.59
N LYS A 5 -25.45 8.80 19.72
CA LYS A 5 -25.12 9.42 21.02
C LYS A 5 -23.79 8.96 21.61
N TYR A 6 -23.30 7.78 21.22
CA TYR A 6 -22.01 7.23 21.68
C TYR A 6 -20.84 7.81 20.85
N LEU A 7 -21.07 8.07 19.55
CA LEU A 7 -20.12 8.71 18.65
C LEU A 7 -19.97 10.22 18.90
N GLU A 8 -21.05 10.92 19.27
CA GLU A 8 -20.96 12.35 19.63
C GLU A 8 -20.16 12.59 20.93
N HIS A 9 -20.27 11.71 21.93
CA HIS A 9 -19.58 11.90 23.22
C HIS A 9 -18.09 11.49 23.21
N SER A 10 -17.67 10.63 22.28
CA SER A 10 -16.27 10.25 22.06
C SER A 10 -15.49 11.26 21.17
N SER A 11 -16.18 12.30 20.72
CA SER A 11 -15.68 13.30 19.76
C SER A 11 -14.52 14.19 20.28
N ASN A 12 -14.28 14.32 21.59
CA ASN A 12 -13.22 15.23 22.08
C ASN A 12 -11.91 14.57 22.53
N LYS A 13 -11.85 13.24 22.74
CA LYS A 13 -10.65 12.59 23.31
C LYS A 13 -10.14 11.35 22.56
N GLY A 14 -10.78 10.93 21.47
CA GLY A 14 -10.46 9.67 20.79
C GLY A 14 -10.99 8.45 21.59
N LEU A 15 -10.90 7.26 20.98
CA LEU A 15 -11.40 6.02 21.58
C LEU A 15 -10.34 5.35 22.46
N ASN A 16 -10.77 4.76 23.58
CA ASN A 16 -9.91 3.91 24.40
C ASN A 16 -9.80 2.48 23.84
N ASP A 17 -8.85 1.69 24.35
CA ASP A 17 -8.59 0.30 23.90
C ASP A 17 -9.83 -0.60 23.91
N SER A 18 -10.71 -0.47 24.91
CA SER A 18 -11.94 -1.25 24.98
C SER A 18 -12.90 -0.90 23.87
N GLN A 19 -13.03 0.39 23.54
CA GLN A 19 -13.88 0.88 22.46
C GLN A 19 -13.31 0.49 21.09
N LEU A 20 -11.98 0.58 20.92
CA LEU A 20 -11.30 0.14 19.70
C LEU A 20 -11.46 -1.38 19.46
N LYS A 21 -11.42 -2.19 20.52
CA LYS A 21 -11.74 -3.63 20.44
C LYS A 21 -13.18 -3.87 19.97
N THR A 22 -14.14 -3.07 20.44
CA THR A 22 -15.52 -3.15 19.96
C THR A 22 -15.62 -2.79 18.47
N CYS A 23 -14.92 -1.75 18.02
CA CYS A 23 -14.88 -1.39 16.59
C CYS A 23 -14.35 -2.55 15.74
N ILE A 24 -13.22 -3.17 16.13
CA ILE A 24 -12.66 -4.30 15.39
C ILE A 24 -13.57 -5.52 15.40
N TYR A 25 -14.22 -5.81 16.52
CA TYR A 25 -15.23 -6.88 16.59
C TYR A 25 -16.34 -6.66 15.55
N LEU A 26 -16.89 -5.44 15.48
CA LEU A 26 -17.94 -5.09 14.52
C LEU A 26 -17.47 -5.20 13.06
N ILE A 27 -16.24 -4.74 12.77
CA ILE A 27 -15.67 -4.79 11.42
C ILE A 27 -15.52 -6.25 10.94
N ASN A 28 -15.02 -7.13 11.81
CA ASN A 28 -14.71 -8.51 11.47
C ASN A 28 -15.91 -9.45 11.53
N ASN A 29 -16.99 -9.08 12.22
CA ASN A 29 -18.17 -9.92 12.34
C ASN A 29 -18.85 -10.12 10.98
N GLN A 30 -19.11 -11.36 10.60
CA GLN A 30 -19.67 -11.69 9.28
C GLN A 30 -21.14 -11.29 9.11
N ASN A 31 -21.87 -11.10 10.21
CA ASN A 31 -23.33 -10.87 10.19
C ASN A 31 -23.74 -9.38 10.25
N ASP A 32 -22.78 -8.46 10.39
CA ASP A 32 -23.08 -7.04 10.62
C ASP A 32 -23.22 -6.24 9.31
N ASN A 33 -24.12 -5.25 9.32
CA ASN A 33 -24.37 -4.32 8.20
C ASN A 33 -23.08 -3.58 7.80
N VAL A 34 -22.79 -3.51 6.49
CA VAL A 34 -21.64 -2.78 5.91
C VAL A 34 -21.57 -1.33 6.41
N GLU A 35 -22.70 -0.65 6.55
CA GLU A 35 -22.75 0.71 7.10
C GLU A 35 -22.19 0.78 8.52
N LEU A 36 -22.55 -0.18 9.39
CA LEU A 36 -22.02 -0.23 10.76
C LEU A 36 -20.51 -0.47 10.79
N LYS A 37 -19.99 -1.26 9.84
CA LYS A 37 -18.55 -1.50 9.70
C LYS A 37 -17.81 -0.24 9.25
N ILE A 38 -18.39 0.50 8.31
CA ILE A 38 -17.84 1.79 7.85
C ILE A 38 -17.85 2.80 8.99
N GLU A 39 -18.92 2.90 9.78
CA GLU A 39 -18.98 3.78 10.96
C GLU A 39 -17.94 3.40 12.03
N ALA A 40 -17.72 2.09 12.25
CA ALA A 40 -16.66 1.62 13.13
C ALA A 40 -15.26 2.02 12.61
N LEU A 41 -15.02 1.93 11.30
CA LEU A 41 -13.77 2.39 10.66
C LEU A 41 -13.60 3.90 10.77
N HIS A 42 -14.64 4.68 10.51
CA HIS A 42 -14.63 6.14 10.70
C HIS A 42 -14.24 6.51 12.13
N SER A 43 -14.70 5.74 13.13
CA SER A 43 -14.35 5.98 14.52
C SER A 43 -12.87 5.72 14.81
N ILE A 44 -12.27 4.69 14.20
CA ILE A 44 -10.83 4.41 14.27
C ILE A 44 -10.03 5.53 13.57
N LEU A 45 -10.48 5.96 12.39
CA LEU A 45 -9.87 7.04 11.63
C LEU A 45 -9.86 8.36 12.43
N LEU A 46 -11.00 8.74 13.03
CA LEU A 46 -11.11 9.93 13.86
C LEU A 46 -10.23 9.86 15.12
N THR A 47 -9.98 8.66 15.64
CA THR A 47 -9.05 8.46 16.76
C THR A 47 -7.61 8.73 16.31
N THR A 48 -7.23 8.21 15.15
CA THR A 48 -5.92 8.46 14.52
C THR A 48 -5.68 9.95 14.26
N LEU A 49 -6.70 10.66 13.74
CA LEU A 49 -6.60 12.08 13.41
C LEU A 49 -6.40 12.98 14.63
N LYS A 50 -6.73 12.50 15.83
CA LYS A 50 -6.57 13.19 17.13
C LYS A 50 -5.22 12.92 17.81
N ASP A 51 -4.21 12.51 17.05
CA ASP A 51 -2.85 12.22 17.55
C ASP A 51 -2.79 11.09 18.59
N GLN A 52 -3.73 10.15 18.52
CA GLN A 52 -3.64 8.92 19.28
C GLN A 52 -3.11 7.79 18.40
N ASN A 53 -2.07 7.14 18.88
CA ASN A 53 -1.56 5.92 18.27
C ASN A 53 -2.63 4.84 18.33
N ILE A 54 -2.85 4.18 17.21
CA ILE A 54 -3.75 3.03 17.14
C ILE A 54 -2.96 1.81 17.61
N PRO A 55 -3.46 1.04 18.60
CA PRO A 55 -2.78 -0.15 19.07
C PRO A 55 -2.47 -1.15 17.94
N GLU A 56 -1.28 -1.76 17.96
CA GLU A 56 -0.81 -2.64 16.88
C GLU A 56 -1.81 -3.78 16.56
N PHE A 57 -2.44 -4.37 17.57
CA PHE A 57 -3.42 -5.45 17.38
C PHE A 57 -4.64 -5.03 16.53
N ILE A 58 -4.99 -3.73 16.54
CA ILE A 58 -6.06 -3.18 15.68
C ILE A 58 -5.57 -3.17 14.23
N ILE A 59 -4.35 -2.68 14.01
CA ILE A 59 -3.72 -2.60 12.68
C ILE A 59 -3.57 -4.00 12.08
N GLU A 60 -2.99 -4.93 12.85
CA GLU A 60 -2.81 -6.33 12.45
C GLU A 60 -4.16 -6.96 12.09
N SER A 61 -5.19 -6.76 12.91
CA SER A 61 -6.51 -7.30 12.61
C SER A 61 -7.12 -6.77 11.31
N LEU A 62 -6.92 -5.49 10.99
CA LEU A 62 -7.40 -4.90 9.73
C LEU A 62 -6.66 -5.49 8.53
N ILE A 63 -5.34 -5.65 8.66
CA ILE A 63 -4.46 -6.17 7.62
C ILE A 63 -4.73 -7.65 7.34
N GLU A 64 -4.85 -8.48 8.38
CA GLU A 64 -5.05 -9.94 8.23
C GLU A 64 -6.39 -10.31 7.59
N ASN A 65 -7.39 -9.42 7.69
CA ASN A 65 -8.73 -9.65 7.16
C ASN A 65 -8.99 -8.87 5.86
N ILE A 66 -8.02 -8.10 5.36
CA ILE A 66 -8.22 -7.21 4.20
C ILE A 66 -8.70 -7.95 2.95
N ASN A 67 -8.24 -9.19 2.77
CA ASN A 67 -8.61 -10.06 1.65
C ASN A 67 -9.99 -10.72 1.81
N LYS A 68 -10.59 -10.66 3.00
CA LYS A 68 -11.94 -11.20 3.28
C LYS A 68 -13.03 -10.13 3.17
N TYR A 69 -12.65 -8.86 3.16
CA TYR A 69 -13.60 -7.76 3.06
C TYR A 69 -14.13 -7.60 1.63
N SER A 70 -15.37 -7.13 1.51
CA SER A 70 -15.88 -6.68 0.22
C SER A 70 -15.04 -5.53 -0.33
N GLN A 71 -15.06 -5.30 -1.64
CA GLN A 71 -14.25 -4.25 -2.28
C GLN A 71 -14.42 -2.87 -1.62
N ILE A 72 -15.67 -2.49 -1.31
CA ILE A 72 -15.98 -1.22 -0.63
C ILE A 72 -15.33 -1.17 0.75
N LEU A 73 -15.47 -2.25 1.54
CA LEU A 73 -14.92 -2.28 2.89
C LEU A 73 -13.38 -2.32 2.86
N ALA A 74 -12.79 -3.08 1.94
CA ALA A 74 -11.34 -3.11 1.72
C ALA A 74 -10.79 -1.73 1.34
N TYR A 75 -11.52 -0.96 0.53
CA TYR A 75 -11.17 0.43 0.22
C TYR A 75 -11.10 1.29 1.49
N PHE A 76 -12.15 1.30 2.32
CA PHE A 76 -12.17 2.10 3.56
C PHE A 76 -11.11 1.65 4.57
N VAL A 77 -10.85 0.33 4.67
CA VAL A 77 -9.77 -0.21 5.50
C VAL A 77 -8.43 0.30 5.02
N THR A 78 -8.16 0.23 3.72
CA THR A 78 -6.89 0.69 3.12
C THR A 78 -6.70 2.20 3.33
N ALA A 79 -7.75 3.01 3.14
CA ALA A 79 -7.71 4.44 3.41
C ALA A 79 -7.45 4.75 4.89
N THR A 80 -8.04 3.97 5.80
CA THR A 80 -7.79 4.11 7.25
C THR A 80 -6.33 3.77 7.58
N LEU A 81 -5.80 2.67 7.03
CA LEU A 81 -4.41 2.27 7.20
C LEU A 81 -3.43 3.30 6.60
N GLU A 82 -3.80 3.97 5.51
CA GLU A 82 -3.01 5.05 4.93
C GLU A 82 -2.84 6.22 5.90
N VAL A 83 -3.92 6.67 6.53
CA VAL A 83 -3.85 7.74 7.53
C VAL A 83 -3.06 7.30 8.77
N ILE A 84 -3.23 6.06 9.22
CA ILE A 84 -2.43 5.48 10.30
C ILE A 84 -0.95 5.48 9.94
N SER A 85 -0.58 5.07 8.73
CA SER A 85 0.81 4.96 8.27
C SER A 85 1.56 6.29 8.22
N GLN A 86 0.83 7.41 8.10
CA GLN A 86 1.41 8.74 8.14
C GLN A 86 1.88 9.12 9.55
N ARG A 87 1.33 8.50 10.59
CA ARG A 87 1.55 8.86 12.00
C ARG A 87 2.34 7.81 12.78
N GLN A 88 2.21 6.55 12.41
CA GLN A 88 2.91 5.45 13.06
C GLN A 88 3.35 4.39 12.04
N SER A 89 4.39 3.64 12.38
CA SER A 89 4.88 2.56 11.53
C SER A 89 3.89 1.40 11.50
N ILE A 90 3.74 0.76 10.33
CA ILE A 90 2.94 -0.46 10.16
C ILE A 90 3.89 -1.62 9.86
N SER A 91 3.97 -2.58 10.77
CA SER A 91 4.95 -3.69 10.73
C SER A 91 4.63 -4.72 9.65
N ASN A 92 3.38 -5.16 9.60
CA ASN A 92 2.96 -6.33 8.82
C ASN A 92 2.42 -5.92 7.45
N MET A 93 3.32 -5.58 6.53
CA MET A 93 2.94 -5.07 5.22
C MET A 93 2.67 -6.16 4.16
N ASN A 94 2.96 -7.43 4.46
CA ASN A 94 2.95 -8.50 3.46
C ASN A 94 1.56 -8.77 2.89
N GLN A 95 0.52 -8.76 3.72
CA GLN A 95 -0.87 -8.92 3.27
C GLN A 95 -1.35 -7.74 2.41
N LEU A 96 -0.82 -6.53 2.66
CA LEU A 96 -1.11 -5.36 1.83
C LEU A 96 -0.47 -5.47 0.44
N CYS A 97 0.62 -6.21 0.29
CA CYS A 97 1.28 -6.38 -1.01
C CYS A 97 0.34 -7.00 -2.06
N LEU A 98 -0.54 -7.92 -1.66
CA LEU A 98 -1.52 -8.51 -2.58
C LEU A 98 -2.49 -7.45 -3.12
N LYS A 99 -2.87 -6.49 -2.26
CA LYS A 99 -3.73 -5.36 -2.62
C LYS A 99 -3.06 -4.31 -3.49
N LEU A 100 -1.74 -4.36 -3.64
CA LEU A 100 -1.01 -3.54 -4.60
C LEU A 100 -1.30 -3.96 -6.05
N LEU A 101 -1.68 -5.22 -6.26
CA LEU A 101 -1.97 -5.78 -7.58
C LEU A 101 -3.47 -5.90 -7.86
N ASP A 102 -4.35 -5.34 -7.02
CA ASP A 102 -5.81 -5.48 -7.18
C ASP A 102 -6.32 -4.86 -8.51
N ASP A 103 -5.62 -3.85 -9.04
CA ASP A 103 -5.94 -3.26 -10.35
C ASP A 103 -5.24 -3.97 -11.53
N CYS A 104 -4.38 -4.96 -11.25
CA CYS A 104 -3.67 -5.74 -12.25
C CYS A 104 -4.53 -6.95 -12.67
N ILE A 105 -4.87 -7.05 -13.96
CA ILE A 105 -5.58 -8.23 -14.47
C ILE A 105 -4.55 -9.34 -14.74
N LEU A 106 -4.64 -10.45 -14.00
CA LEU A 106 -3.86 -11.66 -14.25
C LEU A 106 -4.56 -12.49 -15.33
N ASN A 107 -4.02 -12.53 -16.54
CA ASN A 107 -4.49 -13.45 -17.58
C ASN A 107 -3.92 -14.87 -17.34
N GLU A 108 -4.77 -15.89 -17.49
CA GLU A 108 -4.54 -17.30 -17.10
C GLU A 108 -3.46 -18.06 -17.91
N GLU A 109 -2.68 -17.40 -18.77
CA GLU A 109 -1.69 -18.06 -19.64
C GLU A 109 -0.27 -17.53 -19.48
N SER A 110 0.22 -17.27 -18.27
CA SER A 110 1.65 -16.99 -17.98
C SER A 110 2.34 -15.90 -18.86
N TYR A 111 1.55 -15.10 -19.57
CA TYR A 111 1.93 -13.92 -20.35
C TYR A 111 0.84 -12.88 -20.10
N ILE A 112 1.20 -11.84 -19.37
CA ILE A 112 0.29 -10.74 -19.03
C ILE A 112 -0.08 -10.02 -20.34
N SER A 113 -1.37 -10.01 -20.67
CA SER A 113 -1.91 -9.25 -21.79
C SER A 113 -3.03 -8.34 -21.28
N PHE A 114 -2.93 -7.06 -21.60
CA PHE A 114 -3.66 -6.00 -20.91
C PHE A 114 -5.11 -5.88 -21.39
N GLY A 115 -6.06 -6.28 -20.55
CA GLY A 115 -7.49 -5.97 -20.71
C GLY A 115 -7.85 -4.71 -19.92
N ARG A 116 -8.63 -3.80 -20.51
CA ARG A 116 -9.19 -2.63 -19.80
C ARG A 116 -10.24 -3.11 -18.79
N ASN A 117 -10.10 -2.76 -17.51
CA ASN A 117 -11.24 -2.76 -16.60
C ASN A 117 -12.10 -1.52 -16.91
N LEU A 118 -13.27 -1.76 -17.51
CA LEU A 118 -14.30 -0.79 -17.91
C LEU A 118 -15.08 -0.21 -16.71
N LEU A 119 -14.40 0.12 -15.61
CA LEU A 119 -14.96 0.96 -14.55
C LEU A 119 -14.16 2.25 -14.43
N ASP A 120 -13.98 2.90 -15.59
CA ASP A 120 -13.72 4.33 -15.68
C ASP A 120 -14.95 5.08 -15.16
N ASN A 121 -14.96 5.30 -13.84
CA ASN A 121 -15.62 6.44 -13.22
C ASN A 121 -15.10 6.58 -11.79
N SER A 122 -14.62 7.79 -11.46
CA SER A 122 -14.76 8.47 -10.17
C SER A 122 -13.44 9.05 -9.66
N ASP A 123 -13.51 10.26 -9.09
CA ASP A 123 -12.43 11.09 -8.54
C ASP A 123 -11.67 10.46 -7.33
N CYS A 124 -11.72 9.14 -7.18
CA CYS A 124 -11.26 8.41 -6.00
C CYS A 124 -9.98 7.61 -6.29
N PRO A 125 -8.94 7.66 -5.44
CA PRO A 125 -7.73 6.85 -5.62
C PRO A 125 -8.03 5.35 -5.63
N SER A 126 -7.34 4.56 -6.44
CA SER A 126 -7.50 3.10 -6.42
C SER A 126 -6.90 2.46 -5.16
N ILE A 127 -7.34 1.26 -4.77
CA ILE A 127 -6.78 0.53 -3.62
C ILE A 127 -5.25 0.37 -3.79
N SER A 128 -4.80 -0.02 -4.99
CA SER A 128 -3.37 -0.17 -5.30
C SER A 128 -2.59 1.11 -5.05
N SER A 129 -3.14 2.26 -5.44
CA SER A 129 -2.49 3.56 -5.24
C SER A 129 -2.36 3.92 -3.75
N ILE A 130 -3.39 3.62 -2.95
CA ILE A 130 -3.39 3.86 -1.50
C ILE A 130 -2.37 2.94 -0.83
N VAL A 131 -2.34 1.65 -1.19
CA VAL A 131 -1.35 0.69 -0.70
C VAL A 131 0.08 1.13 -1.04
N ALA A 132 0.34 1.56 -2.28
CA ALA A 132 1.64 2.09 -2.68
C ALA A 132 2.07 3.29 -1.82
N LYS A 133 1.11 4.15 -1.44
CA LYS A 133 1.35 5.28 -0.54
C LYS A 133 1.71 4.84 0.88
N ILE A 134 1.09 3.78 1.40
CA ILE A 134 1.46 3.18 2.69
C ILE A 134 2.93 2.73 2.66
N PHE A 135 3.37 2.06 1.59
CA PHE A 135 4.77 1.64 1.45
C PHE A 135 5.74 2.82 1.48
N VAL A 136 5.44 3.91 0.75
CA VAL A 136 6.25 5.14 0.80
C VAL A 136 6.36 5.67 2.23
N ASN A 137 5.26 5.71 2.98
CA ASN A 137 5.25 6.22 4.35
C ASN A 137 6.05 5.30 5.30
N SER A 138 5.83 4.00 5.23
CA SER A 138 6.57 3.01 6.02
C SER A 138 8.07 3.09 5.76
N LEU A 139 8.46 3.21 4.49
CA LEU A 139 9.86 3.37 4.11
C LEU A 139 10.45 4.67 4.65
N LYS A 140 9.74 5.80 4.61
CA LYS A 140 10.21 7.05 5.26
C LYS A 140 10.44 6.87 6.76
N ASN A 141 9.62 6.05 7.41
CA ASN A 141 9.73 5.71 8.84
C ASN A 141 10.78 4.62 9.15
N ASN A 142 11.73 4.37 8.24
CA ASN A 142 12.83 3.40 8.41
C ASN A 142 12.39 1.93 8.49
N LEU A 143 11.19 1.60 8.00
CA LEU A 143 10.79 0.21 7.89
C LEU A 143 11.55 -0.48 6.75
N LYS A 144 11.96 -1.72 7.02
CA LYS A 144 12.59 -2.60 6.05
C LYS A 144 11.54 -3.43 5.33
N LEU A 145 11.58 -3.46 4.00
CA LEU A 145 10.65 -4.27 3.21
C LEU A 145 11.22 -5.66 2.95
N SER A 146 10.34 -6.66 2.85
CA SER A 146 10.71 -7.99 2.43
C SER A 146 11.04 -8.02 0.94
N GLU A 147 11.85 -8.98 0.49
CA GLU A 147 12.17 -9.16 -0.92
C GLU A 147 10.92 -9.42 -1.76
N GLN A 148 10.00 -10.22 -1.25
CA GLN A 148 8.71 -10.47 -1.88
C GLN A 148 7.91 -9.16 -2.09
N THR A 149 7.92 -8.26 -1.10
CA THR A 149 7.30 -6.94 -1.23
C THR A 149 7.94 -6.10 -2.33
N LEU A 150 9.27 -6.16 -2.48
CA LEU A 150 9.98 -5.46 -3.55
C LEU A 150 9.60 -6.03 -4.92
N GLU A 151 9.44 -7.34 -5.05
CA GLU A 151 8.96 -7.96 -6.30
C GLU A 151 7.55 -7.50 -6.68
N TYR A 152 6.64 -7.41 -5.70
CA TYR A 152 5.30 -6.87 -5.93
C TYR A 152 5.33 -5.40 -6.35
N LEU A 153 6.22 -4.59 -5.76
CA LEU A 153 6.40 -3.20 -6.17
C LEU A 153 6.93 -3.06 -7.60
N ILE A 154 7.81 -3.97 -8.04
CA ILE A 154 8.27 -4.01 -9.44
C ILE A 154 7.10 -4.36 -10.36
N GLN A 155 6.31 -5.39 -10.03
CA GLN A 155 5.14 -5.77 -10.82
C GLN A 155 4.11 -4.63 -10.90
N ALA A 156 3.95 -3.86 -9.83
CA ALA A 156 3.04 -2.71 -9.81
C ALA A 156 3.50 -1.52 -10.68
N LEU A 157 4.73 -1.54 -11.20
CA LEU A 157 5.17 -0.59 -12.24
C LEU A 157 4.42 -0.79 -13.57
N ASP A 158 3.86 -1.99 -13.79
CA ASP A 158 3.03 -2.31 -14.95
C ASP A 158 1.54 -1.99 -14.72
N SER A 159 1.19 -1.38 -13.57
CA SER A 159 -0.20 -1.00 -13.27
C SER A 159 -0.76 -0.03 -14.31
N ASN A 160 -2.05 -0.18 -14.66
CA ASN A 160 -2.75 0.80 -15.51
C ASN A 160 -3.01 2.13 -14.78
N ASP A 161 -2.92 2.16 -13.45
CA ASP A 161 -3.06 3.37 -12.65
C ASP A 161 -1.71 4.10 -12.54
N LYS A 162 -1.64 5.29 -13.16
CA LYS A 162 -0.44 6.13 -13.17
C LYS A 162 0.05 6.45 -11.76
N GLN A 163 -0.86 6.65 -10.80
CA GLN A 163 -0.49 7.00 -9.44
C GLN A 163 0.19 5.82 -8.73
N THR A 164 -0.31 4.60 -8.93
CA THR A 164 0.29 3.35 -8.47
C THR A 164 1.69 3.18 -9.05
N GLN A 165 1.89 3.38 -10.36
CA GLN A 165 3.21 3.30 -10.98
C GLN A 165 4.22 4.25 -10.30
N ILE A 166 3.86 5.52 -10.14
CA ILE A 166 4.74 6.56 -9.55
C ILE A 166 5.08 6.23 -8.08
N LEU A 167 4.08 5.83 -7.29
CA LEU A 167 4.27 5.53 -5.87
C LEU A 167 5.07 4.25 -5.65
N SER A 168 4.88 3.24 -6.50
CA SER A 168 5.67 2.01 -6.49
C SER A 168 7.13 2.28 -6.83
N ALA A 169 7.39 3.09 -7.87
CA ALA A 169 8.75 3.50 -8.23
C ALA A 169 9.44 4.27 -7.10
N LYS A 170 8.72 5.20 -6.46
CA LYS A 170 9.22 5.94 -5.31
C LYS A 170 9.53 5.03 -4.11
N SER A 171 8.69 4.03 -3.87
CA SER A 171 8.93 3.03 -2.82
C SER A 171 10.20 2.23 -3.10
N LEU A 172 10.39 1.76 -4.33
CA LEU A 172 11.60 1.04 -4.72
C LEU A 172 12.88 1.88 -4.53
N TYR A 173 12.84 3.15 -4.91
CA TYR A 173 13.95 4.07 -4.68
C TYR A 173 14.28 4.24 -3.18
N LEU A 174 13.28 4.54 -2.36
CA LEU A 174 13.46 4.70 -0.92
C LEU A 174 13.92 3.41 -0.24
N ALA A 175 13.48 2.25 -0.74
CA ALA A 175 13.93 0.95 -0.25
C ALA A 175 15.41 0.73 -0.54
N ARG A 176 15.91 1.09 -1.73
CA ARG A 176 17.34 0.94 -2.06
C ARG A 176 18.24 1.76 -1.14
N GLU A 177 17.85 2.98 -0.77
CA GLU A 177 18.61 3.79 0.19
C GLU A 177 18.86 3.07 1.52
N LYS A 178 18.07 2.03 1.83
CA LYS A 178 18.09 1.27 3.08
C LYS A 178 18.46 -0.21 2.91
N HIS A 179 18.51 -0.70 1.68
CA HIS A 179 18.69 -2.11 1.32
C HIS A 179 19.51 -2.29 0.06
N ASP A 180 20.41 -3.27 0.08
CA ASP A 180 20.97 -3.82 -1.14
C ASP A 180 19.96 -4.75 -1.80
N PHE A 181 19.64 -4.45 -3.05
CA PHE A 181 18.79 -5.30 -3.88
C PHE A 181 19.64 -6.42 -4.46
N HIS A 182 19.09 -7.63 -4.49
CA HIS A 182 19.72 -8.72 -5.23
C HIS A 182 19.76 -8.41 -6.72
N ASN A 183 20.76 -8.98 -7.41
CA ASN A 183 21.01 -8.74 -8.83
C ASN A 183 19.78 -9.04 -9.71
N ASP A 184 18.99 -10.05 -9.36
CA ASP A 184 17.78 -10.42 -10.12
C ASP A 184 16.72 -9.30 -10.13
N LEU A 185 16.54 -8.60 -9.00
CA LEU A 185 15.65 -7.44 -8.92
C LEU A 185 16.19 -6.26 -9.74
N LEU A 186 17.51 -6.05 -9.69
CA LEU A 186 18.16 -4.98 -10.45
C LEU A 186 18.07 -5.23 -11.96
N ILE A 187 18.14 -6.48 -12.42
CA ILE A 187 17.94 -6.87 -13.81
C ILE A 187 16.50 -6.58 -14.24
N LYS A 188 15.49 -7.01 -13.46
CA LYS A 188 14.08 -6.73 -13.75
C LYS A 188 13.80 -5.22 -13.88
N LEU A 189 14.37 -4.42 -12.98
CA LEU A 189 14.25 -2.94 -13.03
C LEU A 189 14.92 -2.34 -14.26
N LYS A 190 16.08 -2.87 -14.67
CA LYS A 190 16.79 -2.43 -15.86
C LYS A 190 16.00 -2.74 -17.14
N ASP A 191 15.42 -3.94 -17.23
CA ASP A 191 14.63 -4.37 -18.38
C ASP A 191 13.35 -3.52 -18.54
N TYR A 192 12.69 -3.18 -17.43
CA TYR A 192 11.54 -2.27 -17.42
C TYR A 192 11.90 -0.89 -18.01
N VAL A 193 13.02 -0.29 -17.58
CA VAL A 193 13.47 1.02 -18.11
C VAL A 193 13.83 0.96 -19.60
N ALA A 194 14.35 -0.17 -20.09
CA ALA A 194 14.77 -0.28 -21.48
C ALA A 194 13.60 -0.39 -22.47
N ASN A 195 12.46 -0.96 -22.06
CA ASN A 195 11.43 -1.45 -22.98
C ASN A 195 10.08 -0.69 -22.94
N GLU A 196 9.76 0.07 -21.89
CA GLU A 196 8.35 0.48 -21.58
C GLU A 196 8.11 2.01 -21.41
N ILE A 197 8.84 2.92 -22.08
CA ILE A 197 8.75 4.39 -21.78
C ILE A 197 8.16 5.25 -22.92
N PRO A 198 6.93 5.78 -22.79
CA PRO A 198 6.43 6.83 -23.68
C PRO A 198 6.08 8.21 -23.05
N ASP A 199 6.06 8.43 -21.72
CA ASP A 199 5.43 9.66 -21.13
C ASP A 199 6.19 10.33 -19.94
N VAL A 200 5.92 11.62 -19.65
CA VAL A 200 6.61 12.50 -18.68
C VAL A 200 6.43 12.09 -17.21
N SER A 201 5.36 11.40 -16.83
CA SER A 201 5.23 10.77 -15.51
C SER A 201 6.21 9.61 -15.31
N VAL A 202 6.57 8.93 -16.41
CA VAL A 202 7.61 7.90 -16.44
C VAL A 202 8.98 8.54 -16.23
N TYR A 203 9.21 9.83 -16.50
CA TYR A 203 10.49 10.49 -16.15
C TYR A 203 10.78 10.48 -14.65
N SER A 204 9.78 10.57 -13.79
CA SER A 204 10.00 10.50 -12.32
C SER A 204 10.39 9.07 -11.92
N THR A 205 9.65 8.09 -12.43
CA THR A 205 9.97 6.66 -12.31
C THR A 205 11.36 6.36 -12.86
N VAL A 206 11.71 6.92 -14.00
CA VAL A 206 13.00 6.76 -14.70
C VAL A 206 14.12 7.45 -13.95
N VAL A 207 13.94 8.62 -13.34
CA VAL A 207 14.96 9.24 -12.48
C VAL A 207 15.24 8.32 -11.29
N TYR A 208 14.20 7.81 -10.65
CA TYR A 208 14.33 6.89 -9.53
C TYR A 208 15.02 5.58 -9.95
N VAL A 209 14.58 4.94 -11.05
CA VAL A 209 15.13 3.66 -11.50
C VAL A 209 16.48 3.80 -12.23
N GLN A 210 16.75 4.87 -12.97
CA GLN A 210 18.07 5.13 -13.57
C GLN A 210 19.14 5.38 -12.50
N ASN A 211 18.79 6.03 -11.39
CA ASN A 211 19.70 6.13 -10.24
C ASN A 211 20.00 4.74 -9.64
N LEU A 212 19.07 3.79 -9.71
CA LEU A 212 19.32 2.38 -9.36
C LEU A 212 20.22 1.68 -10.40
N ALA A 213 19.97 1.87 -11.69
CA ALA A 213 20.68 1.19 -12.79
C ALA A 213 22.11 1.72 -13.04
N LYS A 214 22.40 2.99 -12.73
CA LYS A 214 23.78 3.53 -12.78
C LYS A 214 24.74 2.85 -11.80
N LEU A 215 24.21 2.17 -10.78
CA LEU A 215 25.00 1.51 -9.74
C LEU A 215 25.22 0.00 -10.00
N SER A 216 24.42 -0.64 -10.86
CA SER A 216 24.69 -2.01 -11.34
C SER A 216 25.77 -2.05 -12.44
N SER A 217 26.12 -0.89 -12.99
CA SER A 217 27.17 -0.71 -14.00
C SER A 217 28.51 -0.24 -13.40
N THR A 218 28.58 0.00 -12.09
CA THR A 218 29.83 0.34 -11.37
C THR A 218 30.62 -0.87 -10.85
N GLU A 219 30.20 -2.10 -11.16
CA GLU A 219 31.15 -3.23 -11.14
C GLU A 219 32.07 -3.12 -12.39
N GLU A 220 33.02 -2.18 -12.35
CA GLU A 220 34.19 -2.28 -13.21
C GLU A 220 34.89 -3.63 -12.93
N PRO A 221 35.34 -4.36 -13.96
CA PRO A 221 36.04 -5.60 -13.76
C PRO A 221 37.29 -5.33 -12.93
N ILE A 222 37.48 -6.10 -11.86
CA ILE A 222 38.76 -6.20 -11.15
C ILE A 222 39.82 -6.40 -12.23
N LYS A 223 40.64 -5.37 -12.48
CA LYS A 223 41.85 -5.51 -13.29
C LYS A 223 42.70 -6.57 -12.62
N GLN A 224 42.70 -7.77 -13.17
CA GLN A 224 43.69 -8.78 -12.84
C GLN A 224 45.06 -8.18 -13.15
N CYS A 225 45.88 -8.07 -12.11
CA CYS A 225 47.31 -7.80 -12.23
C CYS A 225 48.01 -8.99 -12.88
#